data_AF-A0A076HJZ2-F1
#
_entry.id   AF-A0A076HJZ2-F1
#
_cell.length_a   1.000
_cell.length_b   1.000
_cell.length_c   1.000
_cell.angle_alpha   90.00
_cell.angle_beta   90.00
_cell.angle_gamma   90.00
#
_symmetry.space_group_name_H-M   'P 1'
#
loop_
_entity.id
_entity.type
_entity.pdbx_description
1 polymer ?
#
loop_
_entity_poly.entity_id
_entity_poly.type
_entity_poly.pdbx_seq_one_letter_code
_entity_poly.pdbx_strand_id
1 'polypeptide(L)'
;MTTLFIAGASDASHGRCSYLLLDDGSRMWVPNSLRCWLVDLSIKTQQYASYDPLEKLLIRVTAADGMTYVYRCGFDSWTATSPFKEFKYMTHNQLADHVTITFQGKGQATFVVVSYWEDGAFFPSGSAA
;
A
#
# COMPACT_ATOMS: atom_id res chain seq x y z
N MET A 1 9.35 -1.97 -12.88
CA MET A 1 8.13 -1.71 -12.08
C MET A 1 7.74 -3.00 -11.42
N THR A 2 7.57 -2.97 -10.09
CA THR A 2 7.39 -4.19 -9.30
C THR A 2 6.03 -4.15 -8.59
N THR A 3 5.22 -5.21 -8.74
CA THR A 3 3.88 -5.25 -8.15
C THR A 3 3.92 -5.90 -6.77
N LEU A 4 3.46 -5.17 -5.76
CA LEU A 4 3.31 -5.65 -4.39
C LEU A 4 1.86 -6.08 -4.14
N PHE A 5 1.69 -7.33 -3.74
CA PHE A 5 0.40 -7.90 -3.38
C PHE A 5 0.19 -7.75 -1.89
N ILE A 6 -1.01 -7.29 -1.50
CA ILE A 6 -1.38 -7.14 -0.10
C ILE A 6 -2.21 -8.36 0.34
N ALA A 7 -1.86 -8.92 1.50
CA ALA A 7 -2.53 -10.03 2.14
C ALA A 7 -2.72 -9.74 3.64
N GLY A 8 -3.55 -10.55 4.30
CA GLY A 8 -3.68 -10.54 5.76
C GLY A 8 -2.39 -11.03 6.44
N ALA A 9 -2.04 -10.41 7.56
CA ALA A 9 -0.97 -10.90 8.41
C ALA A 9 -1.31 -12.30 8.93
N SER A 10 -0.32 -13.18 8.91
CA SER A 10 -0.43 -14.55 9.42
C SER A 10 0.90 -15.03 9.99
N ASP A 11 0.87 -16.12 10.75
CA ASP A 11 2.08 -16.77 11.27
C ASP A 11 3.01 -17.20 10.14
N ALA A 12 2.45 -17.69 9.03
CA ALA A 12 3.20 -18.08 7.83
C ALA A 12 3.93 -16.91 7.13
N SER A 13 3.51 -15.68 7.43
CA SER A 13 4.13 -14.45 6.92
C SER A 13 4.99 -13.74 7.97
N HIS A 14 5.08 -14.28 9.19
CA HIS A 14 5.67 -13.61 10.36
C HIS A 14 5.12 -12.19 10.56
N GLY A 15 3.81 -12.02 10.40
CA GLY A 15 3.14 -10.72 10.53
C GLY A 15 3.30 -9.77 9.33
N ARG A 16 3.92 -10.22 8.22
CA ARG A 16 4.04 -9.42 7.00
C ARG A 16 2.72 -9.42 6.22
N CYS A 17 2.36 -8.26 5.70
CA CYS A 17 1.11 -8.02 5.00
C CYS A 17 1.31 -7.86 3.49
N SER A 18 2.54 -7.84 3.00
CA SER A 18 2.84 -7.62 1.59
C SER A 18 3.92 -8.55 1.08
N TYR A 19 3.81 -8.93 -0.19
CA TYR A 19 4.76 -9.82 -0.84
C TYR A 19 4.89 -9.54 -2.34
N LEU A 20 6.01 -10.03 -2.89
CA LEU A 20 6.25 -10.16 -4.32
C LEU A 20 5.95 -11.60 -4.74
N LEU A 21 5.33 -11.76 -5.92
CA LEU A 21 5.19 -13.06 -6.54
C LEU A 21 6.43 -13.31 -7.39
N LEU A 22 7.15 -14.40 -7.11
CA LEU A 22 8.31 -14.83 -7.88
C LEU A 22 7.86 -15.64 -9.12
N ASP A 23 8.78 -15.85 -10.07
CA ASP A 23 8.49 -16.55 -11.33
C ASP A 23 8.06 -18.01 -11.13
N ASP A 24 8.48 -18.63 -10.01
CA ASP A 24 8.08 -19.98 -9.60
C ASP A 24 6.71 -20.02 -8.87
N GLY A 25 6.04 -18.87 -8.73
CA GLY A 25 4.77 -18.72 -8.03
C GLY A 25 4.90 -18.62 -6.51
N SER A 26 6.11 -18.68 -5.96
CA SER A 26 6.34 -18.51 -4.53
C SER A 26 6.21 -17.04 -4.10
N ARG A 27 6.00 -16.82 -2.79
CA ARG A 27 5.82 -15.48 -2.21
C ARG A 27 7.08 -15.04 -1.49
N MET A 28 7.67 -13.94 -1.94
CA MET A 28 8.72 -13.25 -1.19
C MET A 28 8.08 -12.15 -0.35
N TRP A 29 7.95 -12.39 0.96
CA TRP A 29 7.39 -11.42 1.89
C TRP A 29 8.33 -10.24 2.11
N VAL A 30 7.81 -9.02 1.98
CA VAL A 30 8.59 -7.78 2.12
C VAL A 30 8.24 -7.05 3.43
N PRO A 31 9.03 -6.04 3.84
CA PRO A 31 8.69 -5.20 4.98
C PRO A 31 7.31 -4.54 4.82
N ASN A 32 6.62 -4.37 5.95
CA ASN A 32 5.31 -3.74 5.99
C ASN A 32 5.35 -2.23 5.78
N SER A 33 6.53 -1.60 5.70
CA SER A 33 6.66 -0.16 5.60
C SER A 33 7.53 0.21 4.40
N LEU A 34 7.10 1.20 3.62
CA LEU A 34 7.84 1.74 2.50
C LEU A 34 7.82 3.26 2.52
N ARG A 35 9.01 3.87 2.55
CA ARG A 35 9.17 5.30 2.31
C ARG A 35 9.17 5.56 0.80
N CYS A 36 8.30 6.44 0.35
CA CYS A 36 8.05 6.66 -1.06
C CYS A 36 7.43 8.03 -1.37
N TRP A 37 7.32 8.35 -2.65
CA TRP A 37 6.46 9.40 -3.19
C TRP A 37 5.26 8.76 -3.88
N LEU A 38 4.07 9.34 -3.67
CA LEU A 38 2.87 8.95 -4.41
C LEU A 38 2.97 9.49 -5.84
N VAL A 39 2.88 8.59 -6.82
CA VAL A 39 2.96 8.95 -8.24
C VAL A 39 1.58 8.98 -8.87
N ASP A 40 0.79 7.94 -8.61
CA ASP A 40 -0.53 7.76 -9.21
C ASP A 40 -1.40 6.86 -8.32
N LEU A 41 -2.71 7.10 -8.35
CA LEU A 41 -3.71 6.27 -7.69
C LEU A 41 -4.89 6.06 -8.64
N SER A 42 -5.18 4.80 -8.95
CA SER A 42 -6.24 4.43 -9.89
C SER A 42 -7.01 3.20 -9.46
N ILE A 43 -8.29 3.13 -9.83
CA ILE A 43 -9.12 1.93 -9.71
C ILE A 43 -9.21 1.32 -11.10
N LYS A 44 -8.86 0.03 -11.22
CA LYS A 44 -8.94 -0.70 -12.49
C LYS A 44 -9.68 -2.01 -12.32
N THR A 45 -10.57 -2.33 -13.25
CA THR A 45 -11.18 -3.65 -13.36
C THR A 45 -10.16 -4.61 -13.96
N GLN A 46 -9.82 -5.67 -13.23
CA GLN A 46 -8.96 -6.71 -13.76
C GLN A 46 -9.78 -7.94 -14.14
N GLN A 47 -9.73 -8.27 -15.42
CA GLN A 47 -10.36 -9.45 -15.98
C GLN A 47 -9.34 -10.58 -15.96
N TYR A 48 -9.61 -11.62 -15.17
CA TYR A 48 -8.93 -12.89 -15.30
C TYR A 48 -9.85 -13.84 -16.05
N ALA A 49 -9.34 -14.57 -17.05
CA ALA A 49 -10.15 -15.49 -17.83
C ALA A 49 -10.82 -16.59 -16.98
N SER A 50 -10.34 -16.82 -15.76
CA SER A 50 -10.77 -17.90 -14.86
C SER A 50 -11.50 -17.40 -13.60
N TYR A 51 -11.71 -16.09 -13.43
CA TYR A 51 -12.34 -15.52 -12.25
C TYR A 51 -13.22 -14.35 -12.62
N ASP A 52 -14.22 -14.06 -11.77
CA ASP A 52 -15.03 -12.87 -11.93
C ASP A 52 -14.15 -11.61 -11.97
N PRO A 53 -14.44 -10.67 -12.87
CA PRO A 53 -13.69 -9.43 -12.94
C PRO A 53 -13.86 -8.66 -11.63
N LEU A 54 -12.74 -8.38 -10.96
CA LEU A 54 -12.73 -7.65 -9.70
C LEU A 54 -12.02 -6.31 -9.88
N GLU A 55 -12.63 -5.26 -9.35
CA GLU A 55 -12.00 -3.94 -9.24
C GLU A 55 -10.83 -3.99 -8.25
N LYS A 56 -9.71 -3.41 -8.66
CA LYS A 56 -8.49 -3.33 -7.86
C LYS A 56 -8.09 -1.88 -7.70
N LEU A 57 -7.76 -1.51 -6.46
CA LEU A 57 -7.05 -0.26 -6.18
C LEU A 57 -5.57 -0.47 -6.48
N LEU A 58 -5.02 0.38 -7.33
CA LEU A 58 -3.61 0.45 -7.67
C LEU A 58 -3.02 1.75 -7.16
N ILE A 59 -2.00 1.65 -6.31
CA ILE A 59 -1.25 2.81 -5.80
C ILE A 59 0.17 2.69 -6.33
N ARG A 60 0.53 3.56 -7.27
CA ARG A 60 1.88 3.62 -7.84
C ARG A 60 2.71 4.58 -7.01
N VAL A 61 3.86 4.09 -6.58
CA VAL A 61 4.79 4.85 -5.75
C VAL A 61 6.21 4.71 -6.28
N THR A 62 7.02 5.73 -6.05
CA THR A 62 8.48 5.64 -6.23
C THR A 62 9.10 5.62 -4.84
N ALA A 63 9.81 4.57 -4.49
CA ALA A 63 10.48 4.45 -3.20
C ALA A 63 11.69 5.37 -3.11
N ALA A 64 12.17 5.59 -1.89
CA ALA A 64 13.34 6.42 -1.62
C ALA A 64 14.64 5.93 -2.31
N ASP A 65 14.70 4.64 -2.66
CA ASP A 65 15.79 4.04 -3.43
C ASP A 65 15.68 4.25 -4.96
N GLY A 66 14.64 4.96 -5.43
CA GLY A 66 14.36 5.21 -6.83
C GLY A 66 13.54 4.11 -7.53
N MET A 67 13.23 3.00 -6.85
CA MET A 67 12.45 1.91 -7.43
C MET A 67 10.96 2.22 -7.46
N THR A 68 10.29 1.90 -8.57
CA THR A 68 8.83 2.06 -8.69
C THR A 68 8.10 0.79 -8.31
N TYR A 69 7.19 0.92 -7.33
CA TYR A 69 6.30 -0.13 -6.87
C TYR A 69 4.84 0.19 -7.20
N VAL A 70 4.03 -0.86 -7.38
CA VAL A 70 2.57 -0.75 -7.48
C VAL A 70 1.96 -1.60 -6.39
N TYR A 71 1.33 -0.97 -5.41
CA TYR A 71 0.50 -1.67 -4.44
C TYR A 71 -0.82 -2.04 -5.06
N ARG A 72 -1.22 -3.29 -4.86
CA ARG A 72 -2.44 -3.84 -5.42
C ARG A 72 -3.29 -4.50 -4.32
N CYS A 73 -4.53 -4.04 -4.20
CA CYS A 73 -5.53 -4.63 -3.31
C CYS A 73 -6.92 -4.67 -3.95
N GLY A 74 -7.82 -5.51 -3.41
CA GLY A 74 -9.24 -5.50 -3.78
C GLY A 74 -9.87 -4.18 -3.38
N PHE A 75 -10.60 -3.52 -4.28
CA PHE A 75 -11.22 -2.23 -4.00
C PHE A 75 -12.27 -2.31 -2.88
N ASP A 76 -12.88 -3.48 -2.71
CA ASP A 76 -13.82 -3.87 -1.66
C ASP A 76 -13.16 -4.22 -0.31
N SER A 77 -11.83 -4.16 -0.20
CA SER A 77 -11.11 -4.56 1.00
C SER A 77 -10.91 -3.42 2.00
N TRP A 78 -10.80 -3.75 3.30
CA TRP A 78 -10.36 -2.80 4.35
C TRP A 78 -9.02 -2.13 4.03
N THR A 79 -8.15 -2.86 3.32
CA THR A 79 -6.87 -2.38 2.83
C THR A 79 -7.03 -1.27 1.80
N ALA A 80 -8.07 -1.29 0.96
CA ALA A 80 -8.30 -0.23 -0.02
C ALA A 80 -8.93 1.01 0.61
N THR A 81 -9.84 0.83 1.57
CA THR A 81 -10.50 1.95 2.26
C THR A 81 -9.55 2.78 3.11
N SER A 82 -8.52 2.16 3.71
CA SER A 82 -7.59 2.84 4.60
C SER A 82 -6.69 3.88 3.90
N PRO A 83 -6.02 3.62 2.76
CA PRO A 83 -5.31 4.63 1.98
C PRO A 83 -6.16 5.85 1.65
N PHE A 84 -7.40 5.64 1.18
CA PHE A 84 -8.29 6.77 0.87
C PHE A 84 -8.60 7.60 2.11
N LYS A 85 -8.83 6.95 3.26
CA LYS A 85 -9.04 7.64 4.53
C LYS A 85 -7.80 8.45 4.91
N GLU A 86 -6.62 7.85 4.87
CA GLU A 86 -5.37 8.51 5.22
C GLU A 86 -5.07 9.70 4.29
N PHE A 87 -5.12 9.51 2.97
CA PHE A 87 -4.84 10.57 2.00
C PHE A 87 -5.85 11.72 2.04
N LYS A 88 -7.11 11.46 2.44
CA LYS A 88 -8.13 12.49 2.57
C LYS A 88 -7.78 13.57 3.61
N TYR A 89 -7.01 13.21 4.63
CA TYR A 89 -6.63 14.13 5.71
C TYR A 89 -5.30 14.87 5.44
N MET A 90 -4.64 14.57 4.32
CA MET A 90 -3.38 15.19 3.96
C MET A 90 -3.59 16.38 3.03
N THR A 91 -2.77 17.42 3.19
CA THR A 91 -2.72 18.53 2.26
C THR A 91 -1.99 18.14 0.97
N HIS A 92 -2.19 18.93 -0.10
CA HIS A 92 -1.49 18.69 -1.37
C HIS A 92 0.04 18.71 -1.23
N ASN A 93 0.58 19.58 -0.37
CA ASN A 93 2.03 19.64 -0.10
C ASN A 93 2.53 18.39 0.62
N GLN A 94 1.78 17.89 1.60
CA GLN A 94 2.12 16.67 2.33
C GLN A 94 2.06 15.42 1.44
N LEU A 95 1.14 15.39 0.46
CA LEU A 95 1.06 14.32 -0.53
C LEU A 95 2.17 14.38 -1.58
N ALA A 96 2.71 15.57 -1.85
CA ALA A 96 3.79 15.79 -2.80
C ALA A 96 5.18 15.46 -2.24
N ASP A 97 5.33 15.42 -0.91
CA ASP A 97 6.58 15.05 -0.24
C ASP A 97 6.67 13.53 0.02
N HIS A 98 7.73 13.11 0.68
CA HIS A 98 7.94 11.75 1.13
C HIS A 98 6.85 11.32 2.12
N VAL A 99 6.22 10.20 1.81
CA VAL A 99 5.32 9.49 2.71
C VAL A 99 5.88 8.12 3.07
N THR A 100 5.54 7.65 4.27
CA THR A 100 5.77 6.27 4.67
C THR A 100 4.44 5.55 4.71
N ILE A 101 4.26 4.57 3.83
CA ILE A 101 3.07 3.71 3.80
C ILE A 101 3.37 2.49 4.66
N THR A 102 2.56 2.25 5.68
CA THR A 102 2.73 1.12 6.62
C THR A 102 1.50 0.22 6.64
N PHE A 103 1.69 -1.07 6.38
CA PHE A 103 0.67 -2.10 6.46
C PHE A 103 0.60 -2.68 7.88
N GLN A 104 -0.59 -2.65 8.48
CA GLN A 104 -0.85 -3.18 9.80
C GLN A 104 -1.88 -4.31 9.71
N GLY A 105 -1.45 -5.52 10.06
CA GLY A 105 -2.35 -6.66 10.16
C GLY A 105 -3.19 -6.61 11.44
N LYS A 106 -4.48 -6.92 11.32
CA LYS A 106 -5.41 -7.12 12.43
C LYS A 106 -6.30 -8.32 12.14
N GLY A 107 -5.88 -9.49 12.59
CA GLY A 107 -6.46 -10.76 12.17
C GLY A 107 -6.27 -10.96 10.67
N GLN A 108 -7.35 -11.29 9.95
CA GLN A 108 -7.30 -11.47 8.49
C GLN A 108 -7.36 -10.14 7.70
N ALA A 109 -7.60 -9.02 8.37
CA ALA A 109 -7.65 -7.71 7.73
C ALA A 109 -6.28 -7.04 7.75
N THR A 110 -6.00 -6.23 6.72
CA THR A 110 -4.83 -5.36 6.65
C THR A 110 -5.31 -3.92 6.53
N PHE A 111 -4.72 -3.04 7.33
CA PHE A 111 -4.96 -1.61 7.32
C PHE A 111 -3.71 -0.89 6.83
N VAL A 112 -3.90 0.26 6.18
CA VAL A 112 -2.81 1.15 5.79
C VAL A 112 -2.82 2.36 6.69
N VAL A 113 -1.65 2.64 7.27
CA VAL A 113 -1.36 3.90 7.95
C VAL A 113 -0.34 4.64 7.12
N VAL A 114 -0.56 5.92 6.91
CA VAL A 114 0.37 6.78 6.19
C VAL A 114 0.96 7.77 7.19
N SER A 115 2.24 8.05 7.04
CA SER A 115 2.85 9.23 7.64
C SER A 115 3.52 10.05 6.57
N TYR A 116 3.60 11.36 6.77
CA TYR A 116 4.19 12.29 5.82
C TYR A 116 5.38 12.99 6.44
N TRP A 117 6.32 13.40 5.61
CA TRP A 117 7.51 14.14 6.02
C TRP A 117 7.19 15.63 6.12
N GLU A 118 7.49 16.24 7.26
CA GLU A 118 7.37 17.68 7.49
C GLU A 118 8.41 18.09 8.54
N ASP A 119 9.07 19.23 8.39
CA ASP A 119 10.02 19.80 9.36
C ASP A 119 11.08 18.83 9.92
N GLY A 120 11.54 17.86 9.12
CA GLY A 120 12.58 16.91 9.53
C GLY A 120 12.07 15.65 10.26
N ALA A 121 10.76 15.44 10.35
CA ALA A 121 10.14 14.30 11.02
C ALA A 121 8.96 13.72 10.24
N PHE A 122 8.52 12.51 10.62
CA PHE A 122 7.32 11.87 10.08
C PHE A 122 6.13 12.03 11.02
N PHE A 123 5.00 12.51 10.48
CA PHE A 123 3.75 12.70 11.22
C PHE A 123 2.64 11.82 10.63
N PRO A 124 1.79 11.16 11.46
CA PRO A 124 0.65 10.39 10.96
C PRO A 124 -0.34 11.24 10.15
N SER A 125 -0.91 10.70 9.07
CA SER A 125 -1.90 11.40 8.24
C SER A 125 -3.24 11.69 8.94
N GLY A 126 -3.45 11.20 10.17
CA GLY A 126 -4.62 11.52 11.00
C GLY A 126 -4.33 12.47 12.16
N SER A 127 -3.08 12.95 12.32
CA SER A 127 -2.72 13.92 13.36
C SER A 127 -2.74 15.34 12.81
N ALA A 128 -3.92 15.83 12.41
CA ALA A 128 -4.12 17.27 12.29
C ALA A 128 -4.53 17.82 13.67
N ALA A 129 -3.87 18.92 14.06
CA ALA A 129 -4.09 19.70 15.28
C ALA A 129 -5.52 20.21 15.46
#